data_AF-A0A7S3EU41-F1
#
_entry.id   AF-A0A7S3EU41-F1
#
_cell.length_a   1.000
_cell.length_b   1.000
_cell.length_c   1.000
_cell.angle_alpha   90.00
_cell.angle_beta   90.00
_cell.angle_gamma   90.00
#
_symmetry.space_group_name_H-M   'P 1'
#
loop_
_entity.id
_entity.type
_entity.pdbx_description
1 polymer ?
#
loop_
_entity_poly.entity_id
_entity_poly.type
_entity_poly.pdbx_seq_one_letter_code
_entity_poly.pdbx_strand_id
1 'polypeptide(L)'
;VTRVAVVQLAVADRAWVIDALGQGAHATGTLLVWILGCQDVRALGFAFGGDLAVLQSLCGPQLRAPSLIDIQGLAHQAGEDTPSLRTVCARTIGRRLDKTQQCSDWARRPLNREQLLYAALDAQILLELHEVLAPNGTT
;
A
#
# COMPACT_ATOMS: atom_id res chain seq x y z
N VAL A 1 16.54 -13.48 0.35
CA VAL A 1 15.46 -12.78 1.09
C VAL A 1 15.21 -11.47 0.37
N THR A 2 14.00 -11.26 -0.14
CA THR A 2 13.62 -9.98 -0.77
C THR A 2 13.62 -8.90 0.31
N ARG A 3 14.41 -7.84 0.12
CA ARG A 3 14.50 -6.73 1.07
C ARG A 3 13.49 -5.66 0.67
N VAL A 4 12.68 -5.20 1.63
CA VAL A 4 11.80 -4.04 1.41
C VAL A 4 12.67 -2.80 1.20
N ALA A 5 12.55 -2.16 0.03
CA ALA A 5 13.36 -0.99 -0.31
C ALA A 5 12.64 0.33 -0.01
N VAL A 6 11.32 0.35 -0.16
CA VAL A 6 10.45 1.50 0.08
C VAL A 6 9.15 1.04 0.69
N VAL A 7 8.56 1.90 1.52
CA VAL A 7 7.21 1.76 2.05
C VAL A 7 6.43 3.02 1.69
N GLN A 8 5.22 2.85 1.17
CA GLN A 8 4.33 3.93 0.82
C GLN A 8 3.24 4.06 1.89
N LEU A 9 2.98 5.28 2.34
CA LEU A 9 1.94 5.58 3.31
C LEU A 9 1.16 6.79 2.82
N ALA A 10 -0.16 6.77 2.92
CA ALA A 10 -1.00 7.94 2.66
C ALA A 10 -1.99 8.14 3.81
N VAL A 11 -2.19 9.40 4.18
CA VAL A 11 -3.15 9.83 5.20
C VAL A 11 -3.77 11.14 4.71
N ALA A 12 -5.11 11.16 4.60
CA ALA A 12 -5.85 12.30 4.08
C ALA A 12 -5.28 12.79 2.72
N ASP A 13 -4.79 14.02 2.65
CA ASP A 13 -4.29 14.67 1.44
C ASP A 13 -2.77 14.51 1.22
N ARG A 14 -2.10 13.67 2.02
CA ARG A 14 -0.64 13.53 2.00
C ARG A 14 -0.20 12.09 1.80
N ALA A 15 0.88 11.94 1.06
CA ALA A 15 1.57 10.67 0.83
C ALA A 15 3.06 10.80 1.17
N TRP A 16 3.62 9.72 1.70
CA TRP A 16 5.02 9.59 2.06
C TRP A 16 5.61 8.36 1.39
N VAL A 17 6.81 8.51 0.83
CA VAL A 17 7.63 7.42 0.33
C VAL A 17 8.81 7.27 1.28
N ILE A 18 8.79 6.22 2.09
CA ILE A 18 9.71 6.01 3.21
C ILE A 18 10.83 5.08 2.75
N ASP A 19 12.09 5.50 2.97
CA ASP A 19 13.26 4.68 2.71
C ASP A 19 13.38 3.56 3.76
N ALA A 20 13.18 2.31 3.32
CA ALA A 20 13.27 1.13 4.17
C ALA A 20 14.64 0.42 4.08
N LEU A 21 15.64 1.04 3.44
CA LEU A 21 17.00 0.53 3.37
C LEU A 21 17.89 1.09 4.48
N GLY A 22 19.04 0.43 4.68
CA GLY A 22 20.08 0.86 5.61
C GLY A 22 19.55 1.11 7.01
N GLN A 23 19.82 2.31 7.53
CA GLN A 23 19.40 2.75 8.87
C GLN A 23 17.89 3.03 8.97
N GLY A 24 17.21 3.30 7.84
CA GLY A 24 15.76 3.56 7.81
C GLY A 24 14.92 2.31 8.05
N ALA A 25 15.47 1.12 7.79
CA ALA A 25 14.76 -0.16 7.92
C ALA A 25 14.15 -0.38 9.30
N HIS A 26 14.93 -0.14 10.36
CA HIS A 26 14.50 -0.38 11.74
C HIS A 26 13.35 0.55 12.15
N ALA A 27 13.53 1.86 11.94
CA ALA A 27 12.51 2.85 12.26
C ALA A 27 11.21 2.62 11.45
N THR A 28 11.35 2.23 10.18
CA THR A 28 10.21 1.88 9.33
C THR A 28 9.47 0.66 9.85
N GLY A 29 10.18 -0.39 10.27
CA GLY A 29 9.60 -1.57 10.90
C GLY A 29 8.83 -1.23 12.19
N THR A 30 9.43 -0.42 13.08
CA THR A 30 8.76 0.03 14.31
C THR A 30 7.49 0.81 14.02
N LEU A 31 7.52 1.72 13.05
CA LEU A 31 6.36 2.50 12.60
C LEU A 31 5.24 1.57 12.10
N LEU A 32 5.57 0.61 11.24
CA LEU A 32 4.60 -0.31 10.67
C LEU A 32 3.98 -1.23 11.72
N VAL A 33 4.76 -1.77 12.66
CA VAL A 33 4.24 -2.57 13.77
C VAL A 33 3.23 -1.76 14.59
N TRP A 34 3.56 -0.50 14.89
CA TRP A 34 2.69 0.37 15.67
C TRP A 34 1.39 0.71 14.94
N ILE A 35 1.47 1.17 13.67
CA ILE A 35 0.28 1.58 12.91
C ILE A 35 -0.60 0.37 12.58
N LEU A 36 -0.03 -0.70 12.02
CA LEU A 36 -0.82 -1.86 11.61
C LEU A 36 -1.40 -2.59 12.82
N GLY A 37 -0.72 -2.59 13.97
CA GLY A 37 -1.22 -3.19 15.20
C GLY A 37 -2.31 -2.38 15.93
N CYS A 38 -2.53 -1.13 15.55
CA CYS A 38 -3.50 -0.26 16.20
C CYS A 38 -4.93 -0.57 15.72
N GLN A 39 -5.83 -0.91 16.65
CA GLN A 39 -7.23 -1.23 16.29
C GLN A 39 -8.05 0.00 15.91
N ASP A 40 -7.69 1.17 16.46
CA ASP A 40 -8.37 2.44 16.21
C ASP A 40 -7.97 3.07 14.86
N VAL A 41 -6.93 2.53 14.20
CA VAL A 41 -6.49 2.95 12.88
C VAL A 41 -6.90 1.91 11.84
N ARG A 42 -7.72 2.33 10.87
CA ARG A 42 -8.02 1.51 9.70
C ARG A 42 -6.90 1.64 8.69
N ALA A 43 -6.17 0.55 8.47
CA ALA A 43 -5.15 0.47 7.44
C ALA A 43 -5.78 -0.02 6.13
N LEU A 44 -5.37 0.55 5.01
CA LEU A 44 -5.80 0.10 3.69
C LEU A 44 -4.64 -0.56 2.97
N GLY A 45 -4.90 -1.68 2.30
CA GLY A 45 -3.95 -2.37 1.44
C GLY A 45 -4.60 -2.84 0.15
N PHE A 46 -3.81 -3.32 -0.80
CA PHE A 46 -4.31 -3.91 -2.04
C PHE A 46 -3.55 -5.20 -2.33
N ALA A 47 -4.24 -6.34 -2.33
CA ALA A 47 -3.58 -7.66 -2.40
C ALA A 47 -2.55 -7.85 -1.26
N PHE A 48 -2.87 -7.35 -0.07
CA PHE A 48 -1.90 -7.11 1.01
C PHE A 48 -1.34 -8.39 1.61
N GLY A 49 -1.98 -9.55 1.36
CA GLY A 49 -1.46 -10.84 1.78
C GLY A 49 -0.03 -11.10 1.26
N GLY A 50 0.29 -10.64 0.05
CA GLY A 50 1.65 -10.69 -0.49
C GLY A 50 2.61 -9.76 0.26
N ASP A 51 2.18 -8.53 0.53
CA ASP A 51 2.98 -7.52 1.23
C ASP A 51 3.30 -7.95 2.66
N LEU A 52 2.33 -8.55 3.38
CA LEU A 52 2.51 -8.98 4.76
C LEU A 52 3.70 -9.94 4.91
N ALA A 53 3.88 -10.87 3.96
CA ALA A 53 4.99 -11.81 3.97
C ALA A 53 6.35 -11.11 3.80
N VAL A 54 6.41 -10.06 2.97
CA VAL A 54 7.65 -9.30 2.75
C VAL A 54 7.93 -8.37 3.94
N LEU A 55 6.89 -7.75 4.51
CA LEU A 55 6.98 -6.84 5.65
C LEU A 55 7.46 -7.51 6.94
N GLN A 56 7.24 -8.82 7.11
CA GLN A 56 7.80 -9.58 8.24
C GLN A 56 9.33 -9.48 8.33
N SER A 57 10.03 -9.25 7.20
CA SER A 57 11.49 -9.01 7.21
C SER A 57 11.89 -7.70 7.90
N LEU A 58 11.01 -6.70 7.92
CA LEU A 58 11.20 -5.42 8.64
C LEU A 58 10.58 -5.45 10.04
N CYS A 59 9.41 -6.07 10.17
CA CYS A 59 8.53 -5.93 11.34
C CYS A 59 8.66 -7.09 12.34
N GLY A 60 9.30 -8.19 11.94
CA GLY A 60 9.32 -9.43 12.69
C GLY A 60 8.06 -10.30 12.51
N PRO A 61 8.08 -11.54 13.00
CA PRO A 61 7.02 -12.52 12.78
C PRO A 61 5.73 -12.22 13.54
N GLN A 62 5.75 -11.29 14.50
CA GLN A 62 4.57 -10.90 15.28
C GLN A 62 3.73 -9.80 14.62
N LEU A 63 4.06 -9.37 13.41
CA LEU A 63 3.29 -8.33 12.70
C LEU A 63 1.82 -8.75 12.57
N ARG A 64 0.93 -7.90 13.06
CA ARG A 64 -0.53 -8.06 12.96
C ARG A 64 -1.12 -6.81 12.33
N ALA A 65 -2.21 -7.02 11.60
CA ALA A 65 -2.98 -5.94 10.97
C ALA A 65 -4.48 -6.17 11.18
N PRO A 66 -4.99 -6.15 12.44
CA PRO A 66 -6.37 -6.51 12.76
C PRO A 66 -7.43 -5.62 12.10
N SER A 67 -7.10 -4.36 11.85
CA SER A 67 -7.99 -3.36 11.24
C SER A 67 -7.62 -3.06 9.78
N LEU A 68 -6.96 -4.01 9.10
CA LEU A 68 -6.62 -3.90 7.69
C LEU A 68 -7.83 -4.20 6.80
N ILE A 69 -8.08 -3.32 5.84
CA ILE A 69 -9.06 -3.51 4.78
C ILE A 69 -8.30 -3.75 3.47
N ASP A 70 -8.49 -4.92 2.87
CA ASP A 70 -7.96 -5.21 1.55
C ASP A 70 -8.93 -4.72 0.45
N ILE A 71 -8.54 -3.64 -0.22
CA ILE A 71 -9.31 -3.00 -1.28
C ILE A 71 -9.52 -3.94 -2.48
N GLN A 72 -8.58 -4.87 -2.74
CA GLN A 72 -8.76 -5.83 -3.83
C GLN A 72 -9.95 -6.74 -3.55
N GLY A 73 -10.13 -7.16 -2.29
CA GLY A 73 -11.26 -7.97 -1.85
C GLY A 73 -12.59 -7.21 -1.96
N LEU A 74 -12.63 -5.95 -1.54
CA LEU A 74 -13.82 -5.09 -1.68
C LEU A 74 -14.20 -4.83 -3.15
N ALA A 75 -13.20 -4.70 -4.01
CA ALA A 75 -13.40 -4.42 -5.42
C ALA A 75 -13.78 -5.67 -6.22
N HIS A 76 -13.54 -6.88 -5.71
CA HIS A 76 -13.70 -8.11 -6.47
C HIS A 76 -15.17 -8.38 -6.81
N GLN A 77 -15.44 -8.71 -8.08
CA GLN A 77 -16.77 -9.01 -8.58
C GLN A 77 -16.94 -10.51 -8.79
N ALA A 78 -18.13 -11.03 -8.52
CA ALA A 78 -18.42 -12.46 -8.70
C ALA A 78 -18.19 -12.88 -10.17
N GLY A 79 -17.39 -13.92 -10.38
CA GLY A 79 -17.04 -14.42 -11.71
C GLY A 79 -15.93 -13.66 -12.43
N GLU A 80 -15.28 -12.70 -11.78
CA GLU A 80 -14.08 -12.03 -12.29
C GLU A 80 -12.81 -12.74 -11.83
N ASP A 81 -11.73 -12.67 -12.61
CA ASP A 81 -10.37 -12.94 -12.13
C ASP A 81 -9.94 -11.90 -11.07
N THR A 82 -8.88 -12.20 -10.32
CA THR A 82 -8.31 -11.28 -9.33
C THR A 82 -7.86 -9.96 -9.99
N PRO A 83 -8.49 -8.81 -9.70
CA PRO A 83 -8.25 -7.58 -10.45
C PRO A 83 -6.95 -6.89 -10.01
N SER A 84 -6.27 -6.25 -10.95
CA SER A 84 -5.13 -5.38 -10.65
C SER A 84 -5.60 -4.01 -10.12
N LEU A 85 -4.76 -3.31 -9.35
CA LEU A 85 -5.08 -1.96 -8.85
C LEU A 85 -5.45 -1.01 -10.00
N ARG A 86 -4.72 -1.09 -11.13
CA ARG A 86 -5.04 -0.31 -12.33
C ARG A 86 -6.44 -0.62 -12.88
N THR A 87 -6.83 -1.89 -12.91
CA THR A 87 -8.17 -2.31 -13.38
C THR A 87 -9.24 -1.72 -12.46
N VAL A 88 -9.05 -1.84 -11.15
CA VAL A 88 -9.97 -1.30 -10.13
C VAL A 88 -10.07 0.22 -10.24
N CYS A 89 -8.95 0.94 -10.34
CA CYS A 89 -8.96 2.40 -10.52
C CYS A 89 -9.70 2.85 -11.78
N ALA A 90 -9.47 2.17 -12.90
CA ALA A 90 -10.08 2.54 -14.17
C ALA A 90 -11.60 2.38 -14.15
N ARG A 91 -12.11 1.31 -13.52
CA ARG A 91 -13.56 1.04 -13.47
C ARG A 91 -14.28 1.81 -12.37
N THR A 92 -13.65 2.04 -11.23
CA THR A 92 -14.31 2.58 -10.04
C THR A 92 -14.26 4.11 -10.01
N ILE A 93 -13.13 4.70 -10.39
CA ILE A 93 -12.90 6.16 -10.30
C ILE A 93 -12.45 6.78 -11.64
N GLY A 94 -12.49 6.00 -12.73
CA GLY A 94 -12.14 6.47 -14.07
C GLY A 94 -10.66 6.82 -14.27
N ARG A 95 -9.78 6.49 -13.31
CA ARG A 95 -8.35 6.84 -13.36
C ARG A 95 -7.51 5.74 -13.98
N ARG A 96 -6.66 6.11 -14.95
CA ARG A 96 -5.66 5.21 -15.53
C ARG A 96 -4.34 5.38 -14.78
N LEU A 97 -3.91 4.32 -14.09
CA LEU A 97 -2.59 4.28 -13.47
C LEU A 97 -1.51 3.95 -14.50
N ASP A 98 -0.44 4.74 -14.50
CA ASP A 98 0.80 4.42 -15.20
C ASP A 98 1.45 3.20 -14.52
N LYS A 99 2.11 2.35 -15.30
CA LYS A 99 2.85 1.16 -14.82
C LYS A 99 4.36 1.26 -15.06
N THR A 100 4.84 2.37 -15.62
CA THR A 100 6.25 2.55 -16.01
C THR A 100 7.24 2.24 -14.89
N GLN A 101 6.93 2.60 -13.64
CA GLN A 101 7.83 2.40 -12.50
C GLN A 101 7.57 1.12 -11.70
N GLN A 102 6.58 0.29 -12.09
CA GLN A 102 6.23 -0.93 -11.34
C GLN A 102 7.44 -1.88 -11.16
N CYS A 103 8.24 -2.04 -12.22
CA CYS A 103 9.43 -2.91 -12.23
C CYS A 103 10.75 -2.12 -12.14
N SER A 104 10.71 -0.91 -11.57
CA SER A 104 11.90 -0.04 -11.43
C SER A 104 12.88 -0.58 -10.40
N ASP A 105 14.14 -0.13 -10.44
CA ASP A 105 15.10 -0.38 -9.36
C ASP A 105 14.75 0.51 -8.15
N TRP A 106 13.97 -0.05 -7.24
CA TRP A 106 13.54 0.61 -6.00
C TRP A 106 14.65 0.67 -4.92
N ALA A 107 15.78 -0.01 -5.13
CA ALA A 107 16.93 0.04 -4.23
C ALA A 107 17.89 1.18 -4.56
N ARG A 108 17.82 1.74 -5.78
CA ARG A 108 18.67 2.87 -6.19
C ARG A 108 18.46 4.10 -5.32
N ARG A 109 19.53 4.89 -5.12
CA ARG A 109 19.47 6.17 -4.40
C ARG A 109 20.24 7.26 -5.16
N PRO A 110 19.70 8.48 -5.26
CA PRO A 110 18.33 8.88 -4.87
C PRO A 110 17.27 8.27 -5.81
N LEU A 111 16.02 8.16 -5.34
CA LEU A 111 14.88 7.87 -6.23
C LEU A 111 14.67 9.06 -7.18
N ASN A 112 14.28 8.82 -8.43
CA ASN A 112 13.89 9.94 -9.30
C ASN A 112 12.46 10.40 -8.99
N ARG A 113 12.10 11.55 -9.58
CA ARG A 113 10.77 12.14 -9.47
C ARG A 113 9.66 11.18 -9.89
N GLU A 114 9.85 10.41 -10.95
CA GLU A 114 8.82 9.48 -11.47
C GLU A 114 8.55 8.34 -10.49
N GLN A 115 9.59 7.74 -9.90
CA GLN A 115 9.48 6.73 -8.86
C GLN A 115 8.75 7.28 -7.63
N LEU A 116 9.08 8.49 -7.19
CA LEU A 116 8.43 9.13 -6.05
C LEU A 116 6.94 9.37 -6.32
N LEU A 117 6.60 9.91 -7.50
CA LEU A 117 5.21 10.17 -7.89
C LEU A 117 4.40 8.87 -8.01
N TYR A 118 4.98 7.85 -8.64
CA TYR A 118 4.36 6.54 -8.77
C TYR A 118 4.07 5.92 -7.39
N ALA A 119 5.08 5.88 -6.51
CA ALA A 119 4.94 5.28 -5.18
C ALA A 119 3.94 6.06 -4.31
N ALA A 120 3.95 7.39 -4.35
CA ALA A 120 2.98 8.21 -3.63
C ALA A 120 1.55 7.94 -4.12
N LEU A 121 1.36 7.83 -5.44
CA LEU A 121 0.04 7.58 -6.04
C LEU A 121 -0.52 6.20 -5.66
N ASP A 122 0.31 5.16 -5.63
CA ASP A 122 -0.10 3.79 -5.26
C ASP A 122 -0.72 3.71 -3.86
N ALA A 123 -0.24 4.51 -2.89
CA ALA A 123 -0.86 4.60 -1.57
C ALA A 123 -2.08 5.53 -1.53
N GLN A 124 -1.97 6.71 -2.15
CA GLN A 124 -3.02 7.73 -2.11
C GLN A 124 -4.31 7.25 -2.77
N ILE A 125 -4.20 6.51 -3.87
CA ILE A 125 -5.36 6.03 -4.62
C ILE A 125 -6.23 5.05 -3.83
N LEU A 126 -5.68 4.38 -2.80
CA LEU A 126 -6.45 3.48 -1.94
C LEU A 126 -7.47 4.23 -1.10
N LEU A 127 -7.18 5.47 -0.70
CA LEU A 127 -8.13 6.33 0.02
C LEU A 127 -9.33 6.65 -0.88
N GLU A 128 -9.08 7.12 -2.11
CA GLU A 128 -10.13 7.41 -3.11
C GLU A 128 -10.97 6.17 -3.44
N LEU A 129 -10.34 5.00 -3.60
CA LEU A 129 -11.04 3.75 -3.85
C LEU A 129 -11.91 3.32 -2.67
N HIS A 130 -11.40 3.45 -1.45
CA HIS A 130 -12.14 3.09 -0.25
C HIS A 130 -13.40 3.96 -0.08
N GLU A 131 -13.33 5.26 -0.36
CA GLU A 131 -14.50 6.15 -0.30
C GLU A 131 -15.64 5.70 -1.22
N VAL A 132 -15.33 5.11 -2.38
CA VAL A 132 -16.34 4.65 -3.35
C VAL A 132 -16.79 3.21 -3.08
N LEU A 133 -15.89 2.34 -2.62
CA LEU A 133 -16.14 0.90 -2.47
C LEU A 133 -16.65 0.52 -1.07
N ALA A 134 -16.36 1.32 -0.05
CA ALA A 134 -16.80 1.01 1.30
C ALA A 134 -18.34 1.07 1.38
N PRO A 135 -18.98 0.10 2.06
CA PRO A 135 -20.42 0.15 2.26
C PRO A 135 -20.80 1.40 3.06
N ASN A 136 -21.80 2.13 2.58
CA ASN A 136 -22.33 3.34 3.23
C ASN A 136 -22.60 3.07 4.73
N GLY A 137 -21.80 3.65 5.62
CA GLY A 137 -22.01 3.53 7.08
C GLY A 137 -20.78 3.32 7.96
N THR A 138 -19.55 3.29 7.42
CA THR A 138 -18.32 3.17 8.22
C THR A 138 -17.49 4.46 8.20
N THR A 139 -18.04 5.54 8.77
CA THR A 139 -17.23 6.66 9.31
C THR A 139 -16.74 6.31 10.70
#